data_AF-A0A1C5DQ00-F1
#
_entry.id   AF-A0A1C5DQ00-F1
#
_cell.length_a   1.000
_cell.length_b   1.000
_cell.length_c   1.000
_cell.angle_alpha   90.00
_cell.angle_beta   90.00
_cell.angle_gamma   90.00
#
_symmetry.space_group_name_H-M   'P 1'
#
loop_
_entity.id
_entity.type
_entity.pdbx_description
1 polymer ?
#
loop_
_entity_poly.entity_id
_entity_poly.type
_entity_poly.pdbx_seq_one_letter_code
_entity_poly.pdbx_strand_id
1 'polypeptide(L)'
;MQVLFWFNISYLYSRLSIGVPFGPEFFSFSTTHLVSSTSAAVIALSVNEAAFASEIVRAGLLSVSQGQLEAAAALGIPGRRQLLRIVLPQAMRTIAPNAANQLISLFKNTSIVSVMAIMELFYTVQVIYGRTSRVVPMLLVATAWYILLTTLLTIFQYYVERRFAKGTTRALPPTPVERARLAIRDLRAAAKDEGTPR
;
A
#
# COMPACT_ATOMS: atom_id res chain seq x y z
N MET A 1 14.27 -1.07 -7.87
CA MET A 1 15.69 -0.65 -7.75
C MET A 1 16.01 -0.02 -6.39
N GLN A 2 15.22 0.93 -5.88
CA GLN A 2 15.52 1.63 -4.61
C GLN A 2 15.36 0.74 -3.36
N VAL A 3 14.39 -0.18 -3.35
CA VAL A 3 14.16 -1.10 -2.20
C VAL A 3 15.28 -2.13 -2.05
N LEU A 4 15.89 -2.58 -3.16
CA LEU A 4 17.03 -3.49 -3.14
C LEU A 4 18.28 -2.84 -2.53
N PHE A 5 18.46 -1.52 -2.70
CA PHE A 5 19.58 -0.78 -2.13
C PHE A 5 19.46 -0.63 -0.60
N TRP A 6 18.28 -0.31 -0.09
CA TRP A 6 18.01 -0.24 1.35
C TRP A 6 18.12 -1.61 2.03
N PHE A 7 17.67 -2.67 1.35
CA PHE A 7 17.77 -4.04 1.84
C PHE A 7 19.23 -4.51 2.01
N ASN A 8 20.15 -4.06 1.13
CA ASN A 8 21.56 -4.44 1.17
C ASN A 8 22.37 -3.65 2.23
N ILE A 9 22.00 -2.41 2.55
CA ILE A 9 22.66 -1.60 3.59
C ILE A 9 22.47 -2.19 5.00
N SER A 10 21.34 -2.85 5.28
CA SER A 10 21.11 -3.53 6.57
C SER A 10 22.06 -4.69 6.85
N TYR A 11 22.67 -5.29 5.82
CA TYR A 11 23.71 -6.30 6.01
C TYR A 11 25.07 -5.71 6.42
N LEU A 12 25.30 -4.42 6.16
CA LEU A 12 26.60 -3.79 6.39
C LEU A 12 26.80 -3.29 7.84
N TYR A 13 25.72 -3.05 8.61
CA TYR A 13 25.82 -2.48 9.95
C TYR A 13 25.10 -3.34 11.00
N SER A 14 25.79 -4.39 11.46
CA SER A 14 25.27 -5.28 12.51
C SER A 14 25.23 -4.65 13.91
N ARG A 15 25.84 -3.46 14.13
CA ARG A 15 25.72 -2.69 15.38
C ARG A 15 25.93 -1.21 15.08
N LEU A 16 25.00 -0.36 15.51
CA LEU A 16 25.21 1.08 15.60
C LEU A 16 25.60 1.39 17.05
N SER A 17 26.89 1.34 17.37
CA SER A 17 27.40 1.91 18.63
C SER A 17 27.76 3.37 18.40
N ILE A 18 27.13 4.27 19.16
CA ILE A 18 27.62 5.65 19.28
C ILE A 18 28.61 5.64 20.44
N GLY A 19 29.88 5.56 20.09
CA GLY A 19 31.03 5.68 20.98
C GLY A 19 32.20 6.28 20.22
N VAL A 20 33.25 6.71 20.91
CA VAL A 20 34.49 7.14 20.27
C VAL A 20 35.10 5.92 19.58
N PRO A 21 35.47 5.98 18.28
CA PRO A 21 36.15 4.86 17.64
C PRO A 21 37.45 4.57 18.39
N PHE A 22 37.54 3.38 18.99
CA PHE A 22 38.63 2.87 19.86
C PHE A 22 38.66 3.35 21.34
N GLY A 23 37.52 3.70 21.96
CA GLY A 23 37.40 4.00 23.40
C GLY A 23 36.29 3.23 24.14
N PRO A 24 36.14 3.38 25.47
CA PRO A 24 35.08 2.70 26.24
C PRO A 24 33.68 3.24 25.93
N GLU A 25 32.71 2.33 25.80
CA GLU A 25 31.31 2.63 25.51
C GLU A 25 30.59 3.18 26.75
N PHE A 26 30.13 4.43 26.73
CA PHE A 26 29.50 5.06 27.91
C PHE A 26 28.03 4.68 28.10
N PHE A 27 27.31 4.37 27.03
CA PHE A 27 25.89 4.02 27.08
C PHE A 27 25.56 2.94 26.05
N SER A 28 25.44 1.69 26.49
CA SER A 28 24.88 0.61 25.70
C SER A 28 23.39 0.47 26.01
N PHE A 29 22.53 1.09 25.20
CA PHE A 29 21.10 0.82 25.25
C PHE A 29 20.74 -0.23 24.19
N SER A 30 20.16 -1.35 24.62
CA SER A 30 19.50 -2.30 23.71
C SER A 30 18.19 -1.70 23.20
N THR A 31 18.26 -0.88 22.15
CA THR A 31 17.10 -0.32 21.42
C THR A 31 16.13 -1.40 20.95
N THR A 32 16.59 -2.66 20.84
CA THR A 32 15.82 -3.85 20.47
C THR A 32 14.65 -4.16 21.42
N HIS A 33 14.66 -3.68 22.67
CA HIS A 33 13.61 -4.00 23.65
C HIS A 33 12.64 -2.85 23.98
N LEU A 34 12.94 -1.59 23.63
CA LEU A 34 12.06 -0.45 23.95
C LEU A 34 11.15 -0.04 22.80
N VAL A 35 11.52 -0.36 21.55
CA VAL A 35 10.69 -0.12 20.36
C VAL A 35 10.81 -1.36 19.48
N SER A 36 9.82 -2.26 19.56
CA SER A 36 9.72 -3.38 18.62
C SER A 36 9.92 -2.86 17.18
N SER A 37 10.67 -3.57 16.34
CA SER A 37 10.92 -3.18 14.95
C SER A 37 9.63 -2.85 14.20
N THR A 38 8.52 -3.49 14.57
CA THR A 38 7.17 -3.18 14.08
C THR A 38 6.72 -1.77 14.49
N SER A 39 6.88 -1.38 15.75
CA SER A 39 6.53 -0.04 16.22
C SER A 39 7.40 1.06 15.60
N ALA A 40 8.69 0.80 15.38
CA ALA A 40 9.58 1.74 14.68
C ALA A 40 9.14 1.94 13.21
N ALA A 41 8.80 0.85 12.52
CA ALA A 41 8.29 0.91 11.15
C ALA A 41 6.94 1.65 11.07
N VAL A 42 6.02 1.40 12.02
CA VAL A 42 4.74 2.09 12.09
C VAL A 42 4.92 3.59 12.33
N ILE A 43 5.80 3.99 13.24
CA ILE A 43 6.08 5.42 13.50
C ILE A 43 6.67 6.08 12.25
N ALA A 44 7.66 5.46 11.61
CA ALA A 44 8.28 5.99 10.41
C ALA A 44 7.27 6.19 9.26
N LEU A 45 6.40 5.20 9.02
CA LEU A 45 5.30 5.29 8.06
C LEU A 45 4.28 6.38 8.44
N SER A 46 3.90 6.45 9.71
CA SER A 46 2.89 7.41 10.18
C SER A 46 3.34 8.85 10.00
N VAL A 47 4.61 9.14 10.29
CA VAL A 47 5.19 10.48 10.12
C VAL A 47 5.24 10.86 8.64
N ASN A 48 5.65 9.93 7.77
CA ASN A 48 5.70 10.16 6.33
C ASN A 48 4.31 10.47 5.77
N GLU A 49 3.30 9.68 6.12
CA GLU A 49 1.93 9.91 5.66
C GLU A 49 1.27 11.14 6.29
N ALA A 50 1.62 11.49 7.54
CA ALA A 50 1.17 12.73 8.16
C ALA A 50 1.68 13.97 7.40
N ALA A 51 2.92 13.93 6.90
CA ALA A 51 3.46 15.00 6.06
C ALA A 51 2.70 15.13 4.74
N PHE A 52 2.43 14.02 4.05
CA PHE A 52 1.62 14.02 2.83
C PHE A 52 0.19 14.51 3.08
N ALA A 53 -0.45 14.04 4.16
CA ALA A 53 -1.79 14.47 4.53
C ALA A 53 -1.84 15.97 4.83
N SER A 54 -0.83 16.51 5.52
CA SER A 54 -0.71 17.95 5.78
C SER A 54 -0.62 18.75 4.49
N GLU A 55 0.14 18.28 3.50
CA GLU A 55 0.28 18.96 2.21
C GLU A 55 -1.03 18.93 1.41
N ILE A 56 -1.77 17.81 1.44
CA ILE A 56 -3.10 17.72 0.82
C ILE A 56 -4.07 18.72 1.47
N VAL A 57 -4.08 18.80 2.81
CA VAL A 57 -4.93 19.76 3.54
C VAL A 57 -4.53 21.19 3.20
N ARG A 58 -3.23 21.51 3.18
CA ARG A 58 -2.70 22.82 2.81
C ARG A 58 -3.11 23.22 1.40
N ALA A 59 -2.92 22.32 0.43
CA ALA A 59 -3.33 22.53 -0.96
C ALA A 59 -4.84 22.73 -1.10
N GLY A 60 -5.63 21.96 -0.34
CA GLY A 60 -7.08 22.11 -0.28
C GLY A 60 -7.53 23.46 0.27
N LEU A 61 -6.91 23.94 1.35
CA LEU A 61 -7.20 25.26 1.91
C LEU A 61 -6.82 26.39 0.95
N LEU A 62 -5.68 26.29 0.27
CA LEU A 62 -5.23 27.27 -0.73
C LEU A 62 -6.07 27.26 -2.01
N SER A 63 -6.84 26.20 -2.27
CA SER A 63 -7.74 26.14 -3.43
C SER A 63 -8.99 27.03 -3.30
N VAL A 64 -9.28 27.56 -2.09
CA VAL A 64 -10.41 28.45 -1.84
C VAL A 64 -10.02 29.88 -2.23
N SER A 65 -10.91 30.60 -2.92
CA SER A 65 -10.63 31.95 -3.40
C SER A 65 -10.51 32.96 -2.26
N GLN A 66 -9.46 33.80 -2.31
CA GLN A 66 -9.24 34.84 -1.30
C GLN A 66 -10.39 35.86 -1.25
N GLY A 67 -11.03 36.16 -2.39
CA GLY A 67 -12.18 37.07 -2.44
C GLY A 67 -13.36 36.63 -1.57
N GLN A 68 -13.56 35.33 -1.33
CA GLN A 68 -14.60 34.86 -0.39
C GLN A 68 -14.24 35.14 1.07
N LEU A 69 -12.96 35.07 1.42
CA LEU A 69 -12.46 35.40 2.75
C LEU A 69 -12.54 36.91 3.00
N GLU A 70 -12.14 37.71 2.02
CA GLU A 70 -12.24 39.17 2.06
C GLU A 70 -13.71 39.62 2.16
N ALA A 71 -14.62 39.02 1.39
CA ALA A 71 -16.05 39.32 1.48
C ALA A 71 -16.66 38.93 2.83
N ALA A 72 -16.29 37.76 3.37
CA ALA A 72 -16.75 37.32 4.68
C ALA A 72 -16.22 38.21 5.81
N ALA A 73 -14.98 38.71 5.68
CA ALA A 73 -14.40 39.67 6.61
C ALA A 73 -15.12 41.03 6.54
N ALA A 74 -15.46 41.51 5.33
CA ALA A 74 -16.22 42.75 5.13
C ALA A 74 -17.63 42.68 5.75
N LEU A 75 -18.24 41.49 5.77
CA LEU A 75 -19.53 41.23 6.44
C LEU A 75 -19.41 41.02 7.96
N GLY A 76 -18.23 41.19 8.55
CA GLY A 76 -18.00 41.04 9.99
C GLY A 76 -18.12 39.59 10.49
N ILE A 77 -18.02 38.59 9.61
CA ILE A 77 -18.13 37.19 10.00
C ILE A 77 -16.86 36.79 10.78
N PRO A 78 -16.97 36.22 12.00
CA PRO A 78 -15.80 35.86 12.79
C PRO A 78 -15.00 34.73 12.13
N GLY A 79 -13.66 34.78 12.20
CA GLY A 79 -12.76 33.88 11.47
C GLY A 79 -13.03 32.38 11.69
N ARG A 80 -13.40 31.95 12.90
CA ARG A 80 -13.78 30.56 13.17
C ARG A 80 -15.01 30.12 12.35
N ARG A 81 -15.99 31.02 12.16
CA ARG A 81 -17.18 30.75 11.35
C ARG A 81 -16.87 30.78 9.86
N GLN A 82 -15.95 31.64 9.43
CA GLN A 82 -15.43 31.62 8.05
C GLN A 82 -14.76 30.29 7.74
N LEU A 83 -13.84 29.83 8.61
CA LEU A 83 -13.14 28.56 8.43
C LEU A 83 -14.12 27.38 8.38
N LEU A 84 -15.00 27.24 9.37
CA LEU A 84 -15.85 26.06 9.50
C LEU A 84 -17.04 26.02 8.52
N ARG A 85 -17.60 27.18 8.14
CA ARG A 85 -18.81 27.23 7.28
C ARG A 85 -18.54 27.61 5.83
N ILE A 86 -17.41 28.24 5.52
CA ILE A 86 -17.10 28.72 4.16
C ILE A 86 -15.92 27.94 3.59
N VAL A 87 -14.76 28.01 4.24
CA VAL A 87 -13.50 27.43 3.71
C VAL A 87 -13.54 25.91 3.76
N LEU A 88 -13.84 25.33 4.93
CA LEU A 88 -13.75 23.88 5.14
C LEU A 88 -14.67 23.10 4.20
N PRO A 89 -15.97 23.43 4.02
CA PRO A 89 -16.82 22.70 3.07
C PRO A 89 -16.35 22.76 1.62
N GLN A 90 -15.70 23.87 1.23
CA GLN A 90 -15.18 24.05 -0.13
C GLN A 90 -13.85 23.31 -0.32
N ALA A 91 -12.91 23.48 0.60
CA ALA A 91 -11.65 22.76 0.62
C ALA A 91 -11.85 21.23 0.70
N MET A 92 -12.88 20.76 1.41
CA MET A 92 -13.18 19.32 1.50
C MET A 92 -13.51 18.68 0.14
N ARG A 93 -14.04 19.43 -0.83
CA ARG A 93 -14.31 18.91 -2.19
C ARG A 93 -13.03 18.58 -2.96
N THR A 94 -11.91 19.20 -2.61
CA THR A 94 -10.59 18.92 -3.20
C THR A 94 -9.74 18.00 -2.31
N ILE A 95 -9.83 18.12 -0.99
CA ILE A 95 -9.08 17.29 -0.02
C ILE A 95 -9.56 15.83 -0.06
N ALA A 96 -10.87 15.58 0.00
CA ALA A 96 -11.43 14.23 0.12
C ALA A 96 -11.03 13.27 -1.02
N PRO A 97 -11.15 13.63 -2.32
CA PRO A 97 -10.74 12.74 -3.40
C PRO A 97 -9.23 12.48 -3.41
N ASN A 98 -8.40 13.47 -3.07
CA ASN A 98 -6.95 13.31 -3.01
C ASN A 98 -6.51 12.42 -1.83
N ALA A 99 -7.10 12.61 -0.65
CA ALA A 99 -6.85 11.75 0.50
C ALA A 99 -7.28 10.30 0.24
N ALA A 100 -8.40 10.09 -0.45
CA ALA A 100 -8.83 8.76 -0.88
C ALA A 100 -7.82 8.11 -1.85
N ASN A 101 -7.31 8.87 -2.83
CA ASN A 101 -6.29 8.38 -3.75
C ASN A 101 -4.98 8.03 -3.03
N GLN A 102 -4.55 8.83 -2.06
CA GLN A 102 -3.35 8.56 -1.27
C GLN A 102 -3.50 7.28 -0.45
N LEU A 103 -4.66 7.06 0.17
CA LEU A 103 -4.97 5.82 0.87
C LEU A 103 -4.92 4.61 -0.08
N ILE A 104 -5.46 4.71 -1.28
CA ILE A 104 -5.38 3.63 -2.29
C ILE A 104 -3.91 3.31 -2.63
N SER A 105 -3.09 4.34 -2.85
CA SER A 105 -1.65 4.17 -3.11
C SER A 105 -0.93 3.50 -1.94
N LEU A 106 -1.26 3.86 -0.70
CA LEU A 106 -0.78 3.20 0.52
C LEU A 106 -1.14 1.71 0.56
N PHE A 107 -2.40 1.37 0.30
CA PHE A 107 -2.86 -0.02 0.23
C PHE A 107 -2.13 -0.81 -0.87
N LYS A 108 -1.86 -0.17 -2.01
CA LYS A 108 -1.12 -0.79 -3.11
C LYS A 108 0.36 -1.01 -2.76
N ASN A 109 1.02 -0.01 -2.16
CA ASN A 109 2.42 -0.09 -1.78
C ASN A 109 2.65 -1.16 -0.71
N THR A 110 1.77 -1.24 0.29
CA THR A 110 1.81 -2.31 1.30
C THR A 110 1.57 -3.70 0.68
N SER A 111 0.71 -3.80 -0.34
CA SER A 111 0.52 -5.04 -1.09
C SER A 111 1.75 -5.43 -1.93
N ILE A 112 2.45 -4.46 -2.56
CA ILE A 112 3.70 -4.73 -3.30
C ILE A 112 4.80 -5.25 -2.36
N VAL A 113 4.88 -4.74 -1.13
CA VAL A 113 5.82 -5.24 -0.10
C VAL A 113 5.60 -6.73 0.18
N SER A 114 4.34 -7.21 0.16
CA SER A 114 4.05 -8.64 0.35
C SER A 114 4.59 -9.52 -0.78
N VAL A 115 4.62 -9.02 -2.03
CA VAL A 115 5.25 -9.72 -3.16
C VAL A 115 6.77 -9.79 -2.99
N MET A 116 7.40 -8.73 -2.46
CA MET A 116 8.83 -8.73 -2.14
C MET A 116 9.18 -9.77 -1.06
N ALA A 117 8.31 -9.96 -0.07
CA ALA A 117 8.49 -10.99 0.96
C ALA A 117 8.52 -12.42 0.39
N ILE A 118 7.82 -12.69 -0.72
CA ILE A 118 7.88 -13.97 -1.42
C ILE A 118 9.26 -14.17 -2.09
N MET A 119 9.85 -13.10 -2.63
CA MET A 119 11.21 -13.18 -3.18
C MET A 119 12.26 -13.46 -2.10
N GLU A 120 12.12 -12.85 -0.93
CA GLU A 120 12.94 -13.10 0.26
C GLU A 120 12.84 -14.56 0.75
N LEU A 121 11.64 -15.13 0.73
CA LEU A 121 11.44 -16.56 1.03
C LEU A 121 12.23 -17.43 0.05
N PHE A 122 12.13 -17.14 -1.26
CA PHE A 122 12.83 -17.92 -2.28
C PHE A 122 14.35 -17.83 -2.10
N TYR A 123 14.87 -16.65 -1.79
CA TYR A 123 16.28 -16.46 -1.46
C TYR A 123 16.71 -17.31 -0.26
N THR A 124 15.93 -17.30 0.81
CA THR A 124 16.21 -18.08 2.03
C THR A 124 16.23 -19.59 1.75
N VAL A 125 15.29 -20.07 0.94
CA VAL A 125 15.24 -21.46 0.46
C VAL A 125 16.52 -21.81 -0.30
N GLN A 126 17.01 -20.90 -1.16
CA GLN A 126 18.25 -21.09 -1.92
C GLN A 126 19.48 -21.22 -1.03
N VAL A 127 19.57 -20.38 0.00
CA VAL A 127 20.66 -20.45 0.98
C VAL A 127 20.65 -21.79 1.74
N ILE A 128 19.47 -22.28 2.14
CA ILE A 128 19.35 -23.51 2.93
C ILE A 128 19.70 -24.74 2.09
N TYR A 129 19.18 -24.89 0.86
CA TYR A 129 19.57 -26.05 0.05
C TYR A 129 21.04 -26.00 -0.37
N GLY A 130 21.62 -24.81 -0.54
CA GLY A 130 23.04 -24.64 -0.83
C GLY A 130 23.94 -25.16 0.29
N ARG A 131 23.45 -25.13 1.54
CA ARG A 131 24.15 -25.68 2.72
C ARG A 131 23.87 -27.17 2.96
N THR A 132 22.68 -27.63 2.61
CA THR A 132 22.20 -28.97 2.98
C THR A 132 22.35 -29.98 1.83
N SER A 133 22.66 -29.53 0.62
CA SER A 133 22.71 -30.30 -0.64
C SER A 133 21.43 -31.09 -0.97
N ARG A 134 20.32 -30.80 -0.27
CA ARG A 134 19.01 -31.42 -0.45
C ARG A 134 18.11 -30.52 -1.28
N VAL A 135 18.37 -30.50 -2.59
CA VAL A 135 17.71 -29.59 -3.54
C VAL A 135 16.23 -29.95 -3.72
N VAL A 136 15.91 -31.21 -4.03
CA VAL A 136 14.54 -31.66 -4.35
C VAL A 136 13.55 -31.45 -3.18
N PRO A 137 13.85 -31.85 -1.93
CA PRO A 137 12.93 -31.64 -0.81
C PRO A 137 12.70 -30.15 -0.50
N MET A 138 13.74 -29.33 -0.62
CA MET A 138 13.66 -27.91 -0.29
C MET A 138 12.84 -27.12 -1.34
N LEU A 139 12.95 -27.50 -2.63
CA LEU A 139 12.12 -26.93 -3.70
C LEU A 139 10.64 -27.31 -3.58
N LEU A 140 10.33 -28.51 -3.09
CA LEU A 140 8.95 -28.92 -2.80
C LEU A 140 8.34 -28.08 -1.69
N VAL A 141 9.08 -27.86 -0.59
CA VAL A 141 8.65 -26.98 0.51
C VAL A 141 8.49 -25.54 0.03
N ALA A 142 9.41 -25.03 -0.80
CA ALA A 142 9.31 -23.69 -1.37
C ALA A 142 8.08 -23.53 -2.27
N THR A 143 7.79 -24.52 -3.12
CA THR A 143 6.60 -24.54 -3.97
C THR A 143 5.32 -24.56 -3.15
N ALA A 144 5.27 -25.36 -2.08
CA ALA A 144 4.12 -25.40 -1.17
C ALA A 144 3.87 -24.04 -0.50
N TRP A 145 4.93 -23.40 0.02
CA TRP A 145 4.82 -22.05 0.59
C TRP A 145 4.47 -20.99 -0.45
N TYR A 146 5.01 -21.09 -1.66
CA TYR A 146 4.72 -20.18 -2.75
C TYR A 146 3.23 -20.24 -3.14
N ILE A 147 2.66 -21.44 -3.29
CA ILE A 147 1.24 -21.61 -3.59
C ILE A 147 0.40 -21.03 -2.46
N LEU A 148 0.71 -21.36 -1.21
CA LEU A 148 0.00 -20.86 -0.04
C LEU A 148 -0.02 -19.32 0.00
N LEU A 149 1.16 -18.70 -0.10
CA LEU A 149 1.31 -17.24 -0.06
C LEU A 149 0.65 -16.57 -1.26
N THR A 150 0.81 -17.11 -2.46
CA THR A 150 0.21 -16.56 -3.69
C THR A 150 -1.31 -16.62 -3.64
N THR A 151 -1.89 -17.72 -3.15
CA THR A 151 -3.35 -17.85 -2.99
C THR A 151 -3.88 -16.85 -1.97
N LEU A 152 -3.21 -16.70 -0.81
CA LEU A 152 -3.60 -15.72 0.22
C LEU A 152 -3.51 -14.28 -0.30
N LEU A 153 -2.41 -13.92 -0.99
CA LEU A 153 -2.23 -12.60 -1.58
C LEU A 153 -3.27 -12.31 -2.66
N THR A 154 -3.55 -13.27 -3.53
CA THR A 154 -4.54 -13.10 -4.62
C THR A 154 -5.93 -12.82 -4.05
N ILE A 155 -6.31 -13.53 -2.98
CA ILE A 155 -7.57 -13.30 -2.28
C ILE A 155 -7.58 -11.91 -1.65
N PHE A 156 -6.52 -11.53 -0.94
CA PHE A 156 -6.40 -10.21 -0.32
C PHE A 156 -6.47 -9.08 -1.35
N GLN A 157 -5.71 -9.18 -2.43
CA GLN A 157 -5.70 -8.24 -3.55
C GLN A 157 -7.08 -8.10 -4.18
N TYR A 158 -7.79 -9.22 -4.42
CA TYR A 158 -9.15 -9.19 -4.96
C TYR A 158 -10.14 -8.42 -4.07
N TYR A 159 -10.06 -8.60 -2.75
CA TYR A 159 -10.94 -7.90 -1.81
C TYR A 159 -10.58 -6.41 -1.68
N VAL A 160 -9.29 -6.08 -1.68
CA VAL A 160 -8.80 -4.69 -1.64
C VAL A 160 -9.22 -3.96 -2.91
N GLU A 161 -8.93 -4.49 -4.10
CA GLU A 161 -9.31 -3.89 -5.38
C GLU A 161 -10.82 -3.68 -5.47
N ARG A 162 -11.62 -4.67 -5.06
CA ARG A 162 -13.09 -4.57 -5.09
C ARG A 162 -13.64 -3.52 -4.11
N ARG A 163 -12.96 -3.28 -2.99
CA ARG A 163 -13.36 -2.26 -2.01
C ARG A 163 -13.05 -0.84 -2.50
N PHE A 164 -11.92 -0.67 -3.19
CA PHE A 164 -11.43 0.63 -3.66
C PHE A 164 -11.84 0.99 -5.10
N ALA A 165 -12.26 0.03 -5.94
CA ALA A 165 -12.77 0.27 -7.29
C ALA A 165 -14.12 1.03 -7.37
N LYS A 166 -14.70 1.43 -6.23
CA LYS A 166 -15.97 2.18 -6.18
C LYS A 166 -15.86 3.67 -6.55
N GLY A 167 -14.67 4.19 -6.84
CA GLY A 167 -14.44 5.63 -7.07
C GLY A 167 -13.90 6.06 -8.45
N THR A 168 -13.36 5.16 -9.28
CA THR A 168 -12.52 5.59 -10.43
C THR A 168 -13.00 5.09 -11.80
N THR A 169 -14.04 4.27 -11.88
CA THR A 169 -14.57 3.84 -13.19
C THR A 169 -16.06 3.55 -13.12
N ARG A 170 -16.84 4.21 -13.97
CA ARG A 170 -18.30 4.05 -14.11
C ARG A 170 -18.71 2.67 -14.67
N ALA A 171 -17.76 1.77 -14.91
CA ALA A 171 -17.99 0.38 -15.28
C ALA A 171 -16.97 -0.51 -14.56
N LEU A 172 -17.42 -1.30 -13.59
CA LEU A 172 -16.61 -2.35 -12.97
C LEU A 172 -16.30 -3.42 -14.03
N PRO A 173 -15.04 -3.90 -14.14
CA PRO A 173 -14.77 -5.07 -14.96
C PRO A 173 -15.56 -6.27 -14.40
N PRO A 174 -16.13 -7.13 -15.27
CA PRO A 174 -17.02 -8.20 -14.86
C PRO A 174 -16.31 -9.16 -13.90
N THR A 175 -17.05 -9.57 -12.86
CA THR A 175 -16.54 -10.50 -11.85
C THR A 175 -16.05 -11.81 -12.49
N PRO A 176 -15.13 -12.57 -11.87
CA PRO A 176 -14.69 -13.87 -12.41
C PRO A 176 -15.85 -14.83 -12.68
N VAL A 177 -16.89 -14.76 -11.83
CA VAL A 177 -18.13 -15.54 -11.96
C VAL A 177 -18.99 -15.03 -13.13
N GLU A 178 -19.05 -13.72 -13.38
CA GLU A 178 -19.69 -13.17 -14.58
C GLU A 178 -18.96 -13.55 -15.86
N ARG A 179 -17.61 -13.49 -15.87
CA ARG A 179 -16.82 -13.95 -17.03
C ARG A 179 -17.07 -15.42 -17.31
N ALA A 180 -17.12 -16.26 -16.26
CA ALA A 180 -17.46 -17.67 -16.41
C ALA A 180 -18.89 -17.88 -16.94
N ARG A 181 -19.87 -17.13 -16.44
CA ARG A 181 -21.26 -17.19 -16.92
C ARG A 181 -21.42 -16.70 -18.36
N LEU A 182 -20.70 -15.65 -18.74
CA LEU A 182 -20.70 -15.12 -20.11
C LEU A 182 -20.03 -16.11 -21.07
N ALA A 183 -18.88 -16.68 -20.69
CA ALA A 183 -18.23 -17.73 -21.48
C ALA A 183 -19.14 -18.96 -21.66
N ILE A 184 -19.84 -19.40 -20.61
CA ILE A 184 -20.81 -20.51 -20.71
C ILE A 184 -22.01 -20.13 -21.60
N ARG A 185 -22.48 -18.88 -21.54
CA ARG A 185 -23.58 -18.39 -22.37
C ARG A 185 -23.18 -18.32 -23.85
N ASP A 186 -21.97 -17.85 -24.14
CA ASP A 186 -21.45 -17.73 -25.50
C ASP A 186 -21.17 -19.10 -26.11
N LEU A 187 -20.68 -20.06 -25.32
CA LEU A 187 -20.55 -21.47 -25.74
C LEU A 187 -21.91 -22.13 -26.03
N ARG A 188 -22.94 -21.84 -25.22
CA ARG A 188 -24.31 -22.31 -25.47
C ARG A 188 -24.94 -21.66 -26.71
N ALA A 189 -24.61 -20.42 -27.01
CA ALA A 189 -25.08 -19.72 -28.19
C ALA A 189 -24.44 -20.29 -29.46
N ALA A 190 -23.13 -20.55 -29.45
CA ALA A 190 -22.41 -21.19 -30.54
C ALA A 190 -22.94 -22.61 -30.84
N ALA A 191 -23.21 -23.40 -29.80
CA ALA A 191 -23.79 -24.74 -29.95
C ALA A 191 -25.22 -24.76 -30.50
N LYS A 192 -25.94 -23.62 -30.46
CA LYS A 192 -27.30 -23.49 -30.98
C LYS A 192 -27.32 -23.12 -32.48
N ASP A 193 -26.27 -22.46 -32.97
CA ASP A 193 -26.12 -22.05 -34.39
C ASP A 193 -25.63 -23.21 -35.29
N GLU A 194 -24.90 -24.19 -34.75
CA GLU A 194 -24.47 -25.39 -35.50
C GLU A 194 -25.62 -26.38 -35.79
N GLY A 195 -26.82 -26.16 -35.24
CA GLY A 195 -27.97 -27.07 -35.32
C GLY A 195 -28.96 -26.83 -36.45
N THR A 196 -28.76 -25.83 -37.32
CA THR A 196 -29.65 -25.55 -38.46
C THR A 196 -29.01 -25.89 -39.80
N PRO A 197 -29.12 -27.14 -40.29
CA PRO A 197 -28.85 -27.45 -41.70
C PRO A 197 -29.91 -26.78 -42.59
N ARG A 198 -29.44 -26.04 -43.60
CA ARG A 198 -30.26 -25.54 -44.72
C ARG A 198 -30.61 -26.66 -45.69
#